data_AF-A0AAD4BAT8-F1
#
_entry.id   AF-A0AAD4BAT8-F1
#
_cell.length_a   1.000
_cell.length_b   1.000
_cell.length_c   1.000
_cell.angle_alpha   90.00
_cell.angle_beta   90.00
_cell.angle_gamma   90.00
#
_symmetry.space_group_name_H-M   'P 1'
#
loop_
_entity.id
_entity.type
_entity.pdbx_description
1 polymer ?
#
loop_
_entity_poly.entity_id
_entity_poly.type
_entity_poly.pdbx_seq_one_letter_code
_entity_poly.pdbx_strand_id
1 'polypeptide(L)'
;MPVGFYVLVQFDGTKRRTRNKLVRLYDNIVEWNERIHLPSECSAKVQLSVCASFEHSPMLGKGEVLREVEICVADLRDTHCGPTSPCSSLHITTERRPSNTSGGGSDHNVDFDWEESSELAQLTDQGHDALFRYRADPRKEFIADAVRYFEHALATCPPGHRCYAAVLCNLAGAHFANCQIDYEPMRLSTSISCYRKALELRRDGHPDRPATSLHLAKVLLYHYGKLGYEEFPGEIMELASEVQVCCSLDSHECRAADLALQTYALYKAISSGSLADIDQLIPALRQTVQESPRGYYLDGLQRLINLVSALWVRYEFSGDLSDLDGSIAMHEETMRSTPCALHSCTYTQLLKEREMAALPGGSWKDALATAASFVVPRFSIYRALCERLEAVDRIIDAAECFHGMTSELTHEIQDEEARWISAFKSRCCGKLEDLADIEMNVQKYNPAISLYTTALSLDLTAPQDIFIKRSKAYIAKGSWEEAMDDANEVHLFLSSLV
;
A
#
# COMPACT_ATOMS: atom_id res chain seq x y z
N MET A 1 -8.78 -8.91 2.69
CA MET A 1 -10.11 -8.67 2.10
C MET A 1 -10.82 -10.01 2.07
N PRO A 2 -12.03 -10.14 2.64
CA PRO A 2 -12.75 -11.40 2.55
C PRO A 2 -13.11 -11.68 1.08
N VAL A 3 -12.96 -12.93 0.66
CA VAL A 3 -13.38 -13.41 -0.66
C VAL A 3 -14.87 -13.77 -0.67
N GLY A 4 -15.49 -13.84 0.51
CA GLY A 4 -16.92 -14.02 0.63
C GLY A 4 -17.37 -14.02 2.08
N PHE A 5 -18.65 -14.31 2.28
CA PHE A 5 -19.28 -14.35 3.59
C PHE A 5 -20.11 -15.62 3.73
N TYR A 6 -20.33 -16.03 4.97
CA TYR A 6 -21.28 -17.10 5.28
C TYR A 6 -21.87 -16.88 6.67
N VAL A 7 -22.89 -17.68 6.98
CA VAL A 7 -23.58 -17.66 8.27
C VAL A 7 -23.31 -18.98 8.98
N LEU A 8 -22.82 -18.88 10.20
CA LEU A 8 -22.74 -19.98 11.15
C LEU A 8 -23.98 -19.95 12.04
N VAL A 9 -24.71 -21.06 12.10
CA VAL A 9 -25.92 -21.24 12.88
C VAL A 9 -25.65 -22.28 13.96
N GLN A 10 -25.80 -21.91 15.22
CA GLN A 10 -25.54 -22.80 16.36
C GLN A 10 -26.76 -22.89 17.27
N PHE A 11 -27.14 -24.11 17.64
CA PHE A 11 -28.21 -24.41 18.61
C PHE A 11 -28.02 -25.84 19.14
N ASP A 12 -28.39 -26.11 20.39
CA ASP A 12 -28.36 -27.44 21.01
C ASP A 12 -27.06 -28.24 20.79
N GLY A 13 -25.91 -27.56 20.79
CA GLY A 13 -24.59 -28.15 20.52
C GLY A 13 -24.34 -28.51 19.04
N THR A 14 -25.32 -28.34 18.16
CA THR A 14 -25.20 -28.49 16.71
C THR A 14 -24.69 -27.18 16.10
N LYS A 15 -23.75 -27.28 15.17
CA LYS A 15 -23.30 -26.16 14.33
C LYS A 15 -23.61 -26.47 12.87
N ARG A 16 -24.16 -25.50 12.16
CA ARG A 16 -24.48 -25.56 10.73
C ARG A 16 -23.90 -24.34 10.04
N ARG A 17 -23.31 -24.52 8.88
CA ARG A 17 -22.66 -23.46 8.12
C ARG A 17 -23.30 -23.35 6.75
N THR A 18 -23.63 -22.13 6.32
CA THR A 18 -24.08 -21.91 4.93
C THR A 18 -22.91 -21.96 3.96
N ARG A 19 -23.17 -22.06 2.64
CA ARG A 19 -22.09 -21.88 1.65
C ARG A 19 -21.52 -20.47 1.72
N ASN A 20 -20.25 -20.36 1.35
CA ASN A 20 -19.60 -19.08 1.17
C ASN A 20 -20.18 -18.38 -0.08
N LYS A 21 -20.61 -17.12 0.05
CA LYS A 21 -21.12 -16.30 -1.05
C LYS A 21 -20.27 -15.06 -1.25
N LEU A 22 -20.01 -14.77 -2.52
CA LEU A 22 -19.50 -13.50 -2.98
C LEU A 22 -20.54 -12.42 -2.72
N VAL A 23 -20.09 -11.24 -2.29
CA VAL A 23 -20.96 -10.06 -2.15
C VAL A 23 -20.61 -9.10 -3.26
N ARG A 24 -21.61 -8.73 -4.07
CA ARG A 24 -21.42 -7.74 -5.13
C ARG A 24 -21.66 -6.35 -4.56
N LEU A 25 -21.08 -5.37 -5.23
CA LEU A 25 -20.97 -4.00 -4.74
C LEU A 25 -22.31 -3.27 -4.62
N TYR A 26 -23.31 -3.70 -5.39
CA TYR A 26 -24.65 -3.13 -5.41
C TYR A 26 -25.68 -4.01 -4.70
N ASP A 27 -25.23 -5.10 -4.08
CA ASP A 27 -26.10 -5.99 -3.34
C ASP A 27 -26.41 -5.35 -1.98
N ASN A 28 -27.58 -4.72 -1.89
CA ASN A 28 -28.11 -4.25 -0.61
C ASN A 28 -28.61 -5.42 0.26
N ILE A 29 -28.84 -6.59 -0.35
CA ILE A 29 -29.35 -7.81 0.30
C ILE A 29 -28.65 -8.99 -0.35
N VAL A 30 -28.13 -9.90 0.48
CA VAL A 30 -27.53 -11.17 0.04
C VAL A 30 -28.35 -12.31 0.65
N GLU A 31 -29.03 -13.08 -0.18
CA GLU A 31 -29.89 -14.18 0.25
C GLU A 31 -29.15 -15.50 0.16
N TRP A 32 -29.07 -16.29 1.24
CA TRP A 32 -28.35 -17.57 1.20
C TRP A 32 -29.15 -18.71 0.55
N ASN A 33 -30.48 -18.64 0.50
CA ASN A 33 -31.37 -19.64 -0.15
C ASN A 33 -31.06 -21.10 0.21
N GLU A 34 -30.52 -21.33 1.41
CA GLU A 34 -30.18 -22.64 1.94
C GLU A 34 -31.14 -23.04 3.03
N ARG A 35 -31.50 -24.32 3.05
CA ARG A 35 -32.42 -24.88 4.04
C ARG A 35 -31.62 -25.26 5.27
N ILE A 36 -31.93 -24.64 6.41
CA ILE A 36 -31.37 -24.99 7.71
C ILE A 36 -32.50 -25.50 8.59
N HIS A 37 -32.34 -26.70 9.12
CA HIS A 37 -33.30 -27.28 10.06
C HIS A 37 -33.07 -26.70 11.45
N LEU A 38 -34.06 -25.98 11.97
CA LEU A 38 -34.04 -25.42 13.33
C LEU A 38 -34.74 -26.35 14.33
N PRO A 39 -34.50 -26.18 15.64
CA PRO A 39 -35.25 -26.88 16.68
C PRO A 39 -36.77 -26.69 16.52
N SER A 40 -37.54 -27.71 16.91
CA SER A 40 -39.01 -27.65 16.84
C SER A 40 -39.63 -26.72 17.90
N GLU A 41 -38.90 -26.45 18.98
CA GLU A 41 -39.37 -25.63 20.09
C GLU A 41 -39.22 -24.14 19.77
N CYS A 42 -40.32 -23.38 19.82
CA CYS A 42 -40.35 -21.99 19.39
C CYS A 42 -39.58 -21.03 20.33
N SER A 43 -39.41 -21.42 21.60
CA SER A 43 -38.60 -20.70 22.59
C SER A 43 -37.11 -21.05 22.53
N ALA A 44 -36.69 -22.01 21.70
CA ALA A 44 -35.29 -22.35 21.56
C ALA A 44 -34.52 -21.15 20.99
N LYS A 45 -33.32 -20.92 21.53
CA LYS A 45 -32.42 -19.86 21.10
C LYS A 45 -31.47 -20.40 20.04
N VAL A 46 -31.26 -19.59 19.00
CA VAL A 46 -30.34 -19.87 17.90
C VAL A 46 -29.31 -18.75 17.85
N GLN A 47 -28.03 -19.09 17.89
CA GLN A 47 -26.95 -18.16 17.66
C GLN A 47 -26.62 -18.12 16.16
N LEU A 48 -26.59 -16.93 15.60
CA LEU A 48 -26.25 -16.65 14.21
C LEU A 48 -24.99 -15.78 14.19
N SER A 49 -23.91 -16.28 13.61
CA SER A 49 -22.67 -15.54 13.42
C SER A 49 -22.45 -15.30 11.93
N VAL A 50 -22.37 -14.04 11.51
CA VAL A 50 -21.99 -13.67 10.14
C VAL A 50 -20.48 -13.58 10.08
N CYS A 51 -19.87 -14.44 9.27
CA CYS A 51 -18.43 -14.57 9.15
C CYS A 51 -17.95 -14.09 7.78
N ALA A 52 -16.89 -13.29 7.79
CA ALA A 52 -16.05 -13.00 6.62
C ALA A 52 -15.10 -14.18 6.40
N SER A 53 -15.10 -14.70 5.17
CA SER A 53 -14.24 -15.80 4.76
C SER A 53 -13.11 -15.29 3.87
N PHE A 54 -11.90 -15.81 4.09
CA PHE A 54 -10.71 -15.46 3.31
C PHE A 54 -10.39 -16.49 2.21
N GLU A 55 -11.15 -17.59 2.15
CA GLU A 55 -11.03 -18.65 1.15
C GLU A 55 -12.41 -19.19 0.76
N HIS A 56 -12.65 -19.42 -0.53
CA HIS A 56 -13.91 -19.94 -1.05
C HIS A 56 -14.15 -21.38 -0.62
N SER A 57 -13.17 -22.27 -0.81
CA SER A 57 -13.14 -23.64 -0.30
C SER A 57 -11.87 -24.36 -0.81
N PRO A 58 -11.14 -25.11 0.04
CA PRO A 58 -11.42 -25.32 1.46
C PRO A 58 -11.06 -24.14 2.34
N MET A 59 -11.99 -23.79 3.22
CA MET A 59 -11.80 -22.74 4.21
C MET A 59 -11.06 -23.30 5.42
N LEU A 60 -10.04 -22.57 5.86
CA LEU A 60 -9.27 -22.91 7.05
C LEU A 60 -9.71 -22.02 8.21
N GLY A 61 -10.22 -22.63 9.28
CA GLY A 61 -10.80 -21.90 10.40
C GLY A 61 -12.20 -21.35 10.11
N LYS A 62 -12.70 -20.51 11.01
CA LYS A 62 -14.01 -19.85 10.96
C LYS A 62 -13.96 -18.44 10.37
N GLY A 63 -12.76 -17.94 10.04
CA GLY A 63 -12.58 -16.58 9.52
C GLY A 63 -12.95 -15.50 10.54
N GLU A 64 -13.24 -14.30 10.04
CA GLU A 64 -13.50 -13.12 10.88
C GLU A 64 -14.99 -13.00 11.21
N VAL A 65 -15.34 -13.05 12.49
CA VAL A 65 -16.74 -12.88 12.93
C VAL A 65 -17.09 -11.40 12.94
N LEU A 66 -18.01 -11.00 12.05
CA LEU A 66 -18.40 -9.59 11.87
C LEU A 66 -19.57 -9.19 12.74
N ARG A 67 -20.47 -10.14 13.00
CA ARG A 67 -21.68 -9.93 13.80
C ARG A 67 -22.16 -11.24 14.37
N GLU A 68 -22.59 -11.20 15.63
CA GLU A 68 -23.31 -12.29 16.26
C GLU A 68 -24.68 -11.80 16.74
N VAL A 69 -25.69 -12.65 16.57
CA VAL A 69 -27.06 -12.39 17.02
C VAL A 69 -27.61 -13.66 17.65
N GLU A 70 -28.21 -13.53 18.82
CA GLU A 70 -29.02 -14.59 19.42
C GLU A 70 -30.50 -14.27 19.20
N ILE A 71 -31.25 -15.22 18.65
CA ILE A 71 -32.67 -15.04 18.30
C ILE A 71 -33.49 -16.30 18.60
N CYS A 72 -34.75 -16.13 19.01
CA CYS A 72 -35.65 -17.24 19.24
C CYS A 72 -36.18 -17.83 17.93
N VAL A 73 -36.45 -19.13 17.88
CA VAL A 73 -37.03 -19.79 16.70
C VAL A 73 -38.38 -19.17 16.30
N ALA A 74 -39.17 -18.67 17.25
CA ALA A 74 -40.42 -17.96 16.96
C ALA A 74 -40.20 -16.71 16.09
N ASP A 75 -39.23 -15.87 16.46
CA ASP A 75 -38.96 -14.60 15.77
C ASP A 75 -38.35 -14.81 14.38
N LEU A 76 -37.59 -15.90 14.20
CA LEU A 76 -37.10 -16.33 12.88
C LEU A 76 -38.21 -16.79 11.93
N ARG A 77 -39.38 -17.18 12.45
CA ARG A 77 -40.50 -17.70 11.66
C ARG A 77 -41.52 -16.62 11.28
N ASP A 78 -41.67 -15.58 12.09
CA ASP A 78 -42.73 -14.56 11.93
C ASP A 78 -42.28 -13.27 11.20
N THR A 79 -41.13 -13.27 10.51
CA THR A 79 -40.56 -12.04 9.95
C THR A 79 -41.22 -11.56 8.63
N HIS A 80 -42.19 -10.65 8.75
CA HIS A 80 -42.29 -9.45 7.90
C HIS A 80 -41.61 -8.28 8.65
N CYS A 81 -40.50 -7.74 8.13
CA CYS A 81 -39.71 -6.70 8.82
C CYS A 81 -40.26 -5.26 8.64
N GLY A 82 -40.37 -4.50 9.75
CA GLY A 82 -40.33 -3.02 9.83
C GLY A 82 -41.15 -2.40 10.99
N PRO A 83 -40.92 -1.13 11.46
CA PRO A 83 -39.83 -0.17 11.18
C PRO A 83 -39.21 0.50 12.44
N THR A 84 -37.87 0.45 12.60
CA THR A 84 -37.02 1.56 13.12
C THR A 84 -35.57 1.32 12.67
N SER A 85 -35.04 2.22 11.84
CA SER A 85 -33.76 2.16 11.09
C SER A 85 -32.46 1.99 11.92
N PRO A 86 -31.33 1.62 11.26
CA PRO A 86 -31.18 1.07 9.92
C PRO A 86 -30.81 -0.42 9.97
N CYS A 87 -31.74 -1.26 9.52
CA CYS A 87 -31.41 -2.59 9.00
C CYS A 87 -30.60 -2.44 7.71
N SER A 88 -29.64 -3.32 7.48
CA SER A 88 -29.19 -3.65 6.12
C SER A 88 -28.98 -5.15 5.93
N SER A 89 -29.40 -5.97 6.91
CA SER A 89 -28.69 -7.20 7.28
C SER A 89 -29.61 -8.35 7.73
N LEU A 90 -29.38 -9.51 7.09
CA LEU A 90 -29.82 -10.90 7.29
C LEU A 90 -31.33 -11.24 7.25
N HIS A 91 -31.79 -11.92 6.17
CA HIS A 91 -33.10 -12.59 6.12
C HIS A 91 -32.95 -14.10 5.86
N ILE A 92 -33.58 -14.93 6.72
CA ILE A 92 -33.50 -16.41 6.75
C ILE A 92 -34.91 -16.98 6.50
N THR A 93 -35.06 -17.86 5.49
CA THR A 93 -36.35 -18.49 5.18
C THR A 93 -36.44 -19.89 5.77
N THR A 94 -37.41 -20.13 6.65
CA THR A 94 -37.62 -21.42 7.35
C THR A 94 -38.93 -22.07 6.89
N GLU A 95 -38.88 -23.33 6.44
CA GLU A 95 -40.10 -24.10 6.14
C GLU A 95 -40.41 -25.09 7.27
N ARG A 96 -41.68 -25.09 7.72
CA ARG A 96 -42.20 -26.10 8.65
C ARG A 96 -42.26 -27.44 7.92
N ARG A 97 -41.65 -28.48 8.49
CA ARG A 97 -41.87 -29.86 8.04
C ARG A 97 -43.39 -30.14 8.08
N PRO A 98 -44.03 -30.49 6.95
CA PRO A 98 -45.36 -31.10 7.02
C PRO A 98 -45.20 -32.37 7.85
N SER A 99 -45.92 -32.45 8.96
CA SER A 99 -46.06 -33.71 9.69
C SER A 99 -46.65 -34.71 8.71
N ASN A 100 -45.81 -35.64 8.25
CA ASN A 100 -46.06 -36.75 7.31
C ASN A 100 -45.72 -36.47 5.84
N THR A 101 -44.44 -36.62 5.48
CA THR A 101 -44.05 -37.27 4.22
C THR A 101 -42.68 -37.93 4.38
N SER A 102 -42.67 -39.26 4.38
CA SER A 102 -41.52 -40.08 4.02
C SER A 102 -41.25 -39.90 2.52
N GLY A 103 -40.23 -39.12 2.16
CA GLY A 103 -39.83 -38.93 0.78
C GLY A 103 -38.35 -38.59 0.72
N GLY A 104 -37.54 -39.52 0.21
CA GLY A 104 -36.11 -39.32 0.01
C GLY A 104 -35.87 -38.26 -1.07
N GLY A 105 -35.56 -37.05 -0.63
CA GLY A 105 -34.79 -36.08 -1.41
C GLY A 105 -33.37 -36.10 -0.88
N SER A 106 -32.38 -36.17 -1.76
CA SER A 106 -30.98 -36.05 -1.39
C SER A 106 -30.72 -34.65 -0.84
N ASP A 107 -30.88 -34.47 0.47
CA ASP A 107 -30.30 -33.34 1.17
C ASP A 107 -28.79 -33.42 0.94
N HIS A 108 -28.27 -32.51 0.13
CA HIS A 108 -26.84 -32.21 0.11
C HIS A 108 -26.47 -31.53 1.43
N ASN A 109 -26.60 -32.27 2.53
CA ASN A 109 -25.90 -32.00 3.78
C ASN A 109 -24.43 -32.23 3.48
N VAL A 110 -23.68 -31.14 3.34
CA VAL A 110 -22.23 -31.23 3.37
C VAL A 110 -21.88 -31.52 4.82
N ASP A 111 -21.73 -32.81 5.15
CA ASP A 111 -21.17 -33.26 6.43
C ASP A 111 -19.74 -32.69 6.53
N PHE A 112 -19.62 -31.61 7.30
CA PHE A 112 -18.38 -30.88 7.60
C PHE A 112 -17.89 -31.39 8.95
N ASP A 113 -16.90 -32.28 8.98
CA ASP A 113 -16.42 -32.80 10.27
C ASP A 113 -14.93 -32.60 10.56
N TRP A 114 -13.97 -32.68 9.63
CA TRP A 114 -12.56 -32.88 10.07
C TRP A 114 -11.57 -31.71 10.11
N GLU A 115 -11.93 -30.45 9.80
CA GLU A 115 -10.94 -29.35 9.78
C GLU A 115 -11.18 -28.21 10.78
N GLU A 116 -12.41 -27.82 11.12
CA GLU A 116 -12.67 -26.67 12.01
C GLU A 116 -12.20 -26.87 13.46
N SER A 117 -12.05 -28.12 13.92
CA SER A 117 -11.55 -28.45 15.27
C SER A 117 -10.07 -28.81 15.31
N SER A 118 -9.38 -28.75 14.17
CA SER A 118 -7.93 -29.05 14.12
C SER A 118 -7.11 -27.94 14.77
N GLU A 119 -5.96 -28.29 15.33
CA GLU A 119 -4.98 -27.31 15.84
C GLU A 119 -4.64 -26.26 14.76
N LEU A 120 -4.58 -26.67 13.49
CA LEU A 120 -4.33 -25.79 12.36
C LEU A 120 -5.43 -24.71 12.19
N ALA A 121 -6.70 -25.09 12.31
CA ALA A 121 -7.82 -24.14 12.25
C ALA A 121 -7.81 -23.17 13.44
N GLN A 122 -7.50 -23.66 14.65
CA GLN A 122 -7.40 -22.82 15.84
C GLN A 122 -6.30 -21.78 15.72
N LEU A 123 -5.12 -22.17 15.23
CA LEU A 123 -4.00 -21.25 14.97
C LEU A 123 -4.38 -20.21 13.91
N THR A 124 -5.08 -20.62 12.86
CA THR A 124 -5.54 -19.72 11.79
C THR A 124 -6.52 -18.69 12.33
N ASP A 125 -7.51 -19.13 13.11
CA ASP A 125 -8.48 -18.24 13.76
C ASP A 125 -7.80 -17.26 14.72
N GLN A 126 -6.83 -17.71 15.52
CA GLN A 126 -6.05 -16.85 16.41
C GLN A 126 -5.25 -15.80 15.62
N GLY A 127 -4.68 -16.18 14.48
CA GLY A 127 -4.00 -15.26 13.57
C GLY A 127 -4.94 -14.21 12.98
N HIS A 128 -6.12 -14.60 12.51
CA HIS A 128 -7.13 -13.67 11.99
C HIS A 128 -7.68 -12.74 13.10
N ASP A 129 -7.93 -13.27 14.29
CA ASP A 129 -8.33 -12.47 15.46
C ASP A 129 -7.27 -11.42 15.83
N ALA A 130 -5.99 -11.77 15.76
CA ALA A 130 -4.88 -10.85 15.99
C ALA A 130 -4.83 -9.75 14.91
N LEU A 131 -5.02 -10.10 13.63
CA LEU A 131 -5.14 -9.12 12.54
C LEU A 131 -6.35 -8.20 12.72
N PHE A 132 -7.49 -8.73 13.17
CA PHE A 132 -8.68 -7.95 13.45
C PHE A 132 -8.41 -6.92 14.56
N ARG A 133 -7.79 -7.35 15.68
CA ARG A 133 -7.39 -6.44 16.77
C ARG A 133 -6.41 -5.38 16.29
N TYR A 134 -5.44 -5.73 15.45
CA TYR A 134 -4.51 -4.77 14.85
C TYR A 134 -5.24 -3.71 14.00
N ARG A 135 -6.26 -4.09 13.21
CA ARG A 135 -7.04 -3.12 12.42
C ARG A 135 -7.87 -2.19 13.29
N ALA A 136 -8.39 -2.68 14.41
CA ALA A 136 -9.15 -1.89 15.37
C ALA A 136 -8.27 -0.97 16.21
N ASP A 137 -7.08 -1.43 16.57
CA ASP A 137 -6.10 -0.78 17.43
C ASP A 137 -4.68 -1.14 16.94
N PRO A 138 -4.03 -0.27 16.13
CA PRO A 138 -2.80 -0.59 15.40
C PRO A 138 -1.54 -0.64 16.28
N ARG A 139 -1.52 -1.59 17.22
CA ARG A 139 -0.37 -1.93 18.05
C ARG A 139 0.50 -2.98 17.38
N LYS A 140 1.82 -2.76 17.42
CA LYS A 140 2.85 -3.68 16.87
C LYS A 140 2.74 -5.11 17.45
N GLU A 141 2.27 -5.25 18.68
CA GLU A 141 2.09 -6.55 19.36
C GLU A 141 1.07 -7.45 18.64
N PHE A 142 -0.06 -6.88 18.20
CA PHE A 142 -1.11 -7.65 17.55
C PHE A 142 -0.70 -8.19 16.18
N ILE A 143 0.06 -7.41 15.41
CA ILE A 143 0.57 -7.91 14.13
C ILE A 143 1.67 -8.96 14.35
N ALA A 144 2.50 -8.82 15.39
CA ALA A 144 3.51 -9.81 15.75
C ALA A 144 2.87 -11.13 16.18
N ASP A 145 1.78 -11.07 16.95
CA ASP A 145 0.97 -12.23 17.30
C ASP A 145 0.39 -12.91 16.06
N ALA A 146 -0.19 -12.15 15.12
CA ALA A 146 -0.72 -12.70 13.88
C ALA A 146 0.34 -13.46 13.08
N VAL A 147 1.53 -12.87 12.91
CA VAL A 147 2.66 -13.53 12.24
C VAL A 147 3.03 -14.83 12.97
N ARG A 148 3.20 -14.79 14.29
CA ARG A 148 3.54 -15.96 15.10
C ARG A 148 2.53 -17.10 14.96
N TYR A 149 1.23 -16.78 14.98
CA TYR A 149 0.17 -17.79 14.81
C TYR A 149 0.19 -18.42 13.41
N PHE A 150 0.40 -17.63 12.35
CA PHE A 150 0.47 -18.17 10.99
C PHE A 150 1.77 -18.92 10.69
N GLU A 151 2.90 -18.53 11.30
CA GLU A 151 4.15 -19.30 11.24
C GLU A 151 3.97 -20.66 11.90
N HIS A 152 3.28 -20.71 13.04
CA HIS A 152 2.96 -21.97 13.71
C HIS A 152 2.00 -22.81 12.85
N ALA A 153 0.97 -22.20 12.27
CA ALA A 153 0.07 -22.89 11.34
C ALA A 153 0.85 -23.49 10.16
N LEU A 154 1.85 -22.78 9.61
CA LEU A 154 2.70 -23.28 8.53
C LEU A 154 3.56 -24.46 8.99
N ALA A 155 4.13 -24.40 10.20
CA ALA A 155 4.93 -25.48 10.78
C ALA A 155 4.11 -26.77 11.00
N THR A 156 2.84 -26.64 11.38
CA THR A 156 1.94 -27.76 11.65
C THR A 156 1.28 -28.32 10.36
N CYS A 157 1.18 -27.52 9.30
CA CYS A 157 0.53 -27.92 8.05
C CYS A 157 1.50 -28.61 7.08
N PRO A 158 1.31 -29.90 6.74
CA PRO A 158 2.19 -30.57 5.80
C PRO A 158 2.03 -30.01 4.37
N PRO A 159 3.10 -29.94 3.54
CA PRO A 159 3.03 -29.37 2.18
C PRO A 159 2.00 -30.00 1.23
N GLY A 160 1.57 -31.24 1.48
CA GLY A 160 0.52 -31.93 0.71
C GLY A 160 -0.91 -31.67 1.21
N HIS A 161 -1.09 -30.87 2.27
CA HIS A 161 -2.40 -30.58 2.84
C HIS A 161 -3.22 -29.69 1.89
N ARG A 162 -4.53 -29.95 1.79
CA ARG A 162 -5.44 -29.19 0.91
C ARG A 162 -5.50 -27.69 1.23
N CYS A 163 -5.33 -27.33 2.50
CA CYS A 163 -5.30 -25.94 2.98
C CYS A 163 -3.89 -25.32 3.01
N TYR A 164 -2.85 -26.00 2.52
CA TYR A 164 -1.47 -25.48 2.60
C TYR A 164 -1.33 -24.13 1.87
N ALA A 165 -1.99 -23.95 0.73
CA ALA A 165 -2.04 -22.67 0.02
C ALA A 165 -2.70 -21.55 0.85
N ALA A 166 -3.75 -21.87 1.63
CA ALA A 166 -4.41 -20.92 2.51
C ALA A 166 -3.48 -20.46 3.64
N VAL A 167 -2.76 -21.41 4.27
CA VAL A 167 -1.77 -21.10 5.31
C VAL A 167 -0.68 -20.16 4.78
N LEU A 168 -0.16 -20.43 3.58
CA LEU A 168 0.82 -19.57 2.92
C LEU A 168 0.27 -18.15 2.67
N CYS A 169 -0.97 -18.03 2.16
CA CYS A 169 -1.59 -16.74 1.94
C CYS A 169 -1.81 -15.94 3.23
N ASN A 170 -2.25 -16.62 4.30
CA ASN A 170 -2.48 -15.98 5.59
C ASN A 170 -1.17 -15.46 6.20
N LEU A 171 -0.10 -16.27 6.16
CA LEU A 171 1.23 -15.85 6.59
C LEU A 171 1.76 -14.68 5.73
N ALA A 172 1.61 -14.79 4.40
CA ALA A 172 2.04 -13.74 3.48
C ALA A 172 1.33 -12.40 3.76
N GLY A 173 0.02 -12.44 4.01
CA GLY A 173 -0.77 -11.26 4.37
C GLY A 173 -0.33 -10.63 5.70
N ALA A 174 0.00 -11.44 6.71
CA ALA A 174 0.49 -10.95 7.99
C ALA A 174 1.89 -10.31 7.87
N HIS A 175 2.82 -10.93 7.14
CA HIS A 175 4.12 -10.32 6.87
C HIS A 175 4.01 -9.01 6.08
N PHE A 176 3.09 -8.95 5.10
CA PHE A 176 2.85 -7.74 4.35
C PHE A 176 2.32 -6.61 5.25
N ALA A 177 1.29 -6.89 6.04
CA ALA A 177 0.75 -5.91 6.99
C ALA A 177 1.80 -5.46 8.02
N ASN A 178 2.69 -6.34 8.46
CA ASN A 178 3.80 -5.99 9.35
C ASN A 178 4.84 -5.10 8.65
N CYS A 179 5.19 -5.39 7.40
CA CYS A 179 6.11 -4.60 6.58
C CYS A 179 5.58 -3.18 6.30
N GLN A 180 4.26 -2.99 6.32
CA GLN A 180 3.65 -1.67 6.15
C GLN A 180 3.81 -0.77 7.38
N ILE A 181 4.01 -1.33 8.57
CA ILE A 181 4.28 -0.57 9.81
C ILE A 181 5.73 -0.14 9.86
N ASP A 182 6.62 -1.10 9.59
CA ASP A 182 8.05 -0.95 9.68
C ASP A 182 8.64 -1.65 8.48
N TYR A 183 9.19 -0.86 7.55
CA TYR A 183 9.65 -1.39 6.27
C TYR A 183 10.86 -2.31 6.52
N GLU A 184 10.64 -3.60 6.35
CA GLU A 184 11.67 -4.63 6.47
C GLU A 184 11.71 -5.47 5.18
N PRO A 185 12.81 -5.38 4.40
CA PRO A 185 12.93 -6.07 3.11
C PRO A 185 12.72 -7.59 3.21
N MET A 186 13.22 -8.22 4.26
CA MET A 186 13.10 -9.68 4.44
C MET A 186 11.64 -10.12 4.61
N ARG A 187 10.83 -9.38 5.38
CA ARG A 187 9.40 -9.69 5.54
C ARG A 187 8.64 -9.54 4.23
N LEU A 188 8.99 -8.54 3.43
CA LEU A 188 8.39 -8.32 2.12
C LEU A 188 8.73 -9.47 1.16
N SER A 189 9.99 -9.88 1.11
CA SER A 189 10.45 -11.03 0.32
C SER A 189 9.76 -12.34 0.74
N THR A 190 9.59 -12.58 2.05
CA THR A 190 8.82 -13.73 2.55
C THR A 190 7.37 -13.68 2.08
N SER A 191 6.72 -12.51 2.15
CA SER A 191 5.35 -12.34 1.66
C SER A 191 5.22 -12.67 0.17
N ILE A 192 6.11 -12.13 -0.67
CA ILE A 192 6.15 -12.41 -2.11
C ILE A 192 6.34 -13.91 -2.38
N SER A 193 7.31 -14.53 -1.71
CA SER A 193 7.61 -15.96 -1.85
C SER A 193 6.41 -16.85 -1.49
N CYS A 194 5.77 -16.57 -0.35
CA CYS A 194 4.59 -17.32 0.09
C CYS A 194 3.41 -17.17 -0.89
N TYR A 195 3.14 -15.97 -1.40
CA TYR A 195 2.07 -15.76 -2.39
C TYR A 195 2.37 -16.47 -3.73
N ARG A 196 3.61 -16.41 -4.23
CA ARG A 196 4.01 -17.15 -5.44
C ARG A 196 3.83 -18.65 -5.24
N LYS A 197 4.25 -19.18 -4.09
CA LYS A 197 4.05 -20.60 -3.77
C LYS A 197 2.58 -20.99 -3.67
N ALA A 198 1.73 -20.12 -3.11
CA ALA A 198 0.29 -20.34 -3.06
C ALA A 198 -0.33 -20.35 -4.47
N LEU A 199 0.14 -19.51 -5.40
CA LEU A 199 -0.30 -19.50 -6.81
C LEU A 199 0.10 -20.77 -7.56
N GLU A 200 1.28 -21.33 -7.31
CA GLU A 200 1.68 -22.63 -7.89
C GLU A 200 0.74 -23.77 -7.50
N LEU A 201 0.21 -23.72 -6.27
CA LEU A 201 -0.74 -24.70 -5.73
C LEU A 201 -2.16 -24.47 -6.24
N ARG A 202 -2.55 -23.19 -6.41
CA ARG A 202 -3.85 -22.76 -6.93
C ARG A 202 -3.77 -22.59 -8.45
N ARG A 203 -3.77 -23.71 -9.18
CA ARG A 203 -3.75 -23.73 -10.67
C ARG A 203 -4.95 -23.01 -11.29
N ASP A 204 -4.89 -22.76 -12.59
CA ASP A 204 -5.95 -22.10 -13.36
C ASP A 204 -7.32 -22.73 -13.11
N GLY A 205 -8.32 -21.87 -12.87
CA GLY A 205 -9.68 -22.28 -12.50
C GLY A 205 -9.90 -22.55 -11.01
N HIS A 206 -8.86 -22.53 -10.17
CA HIS A 206 -9.05 -22.61 -8.71
C HIS A 206 -9.79 -21.36 -8.19
N PRO A 207 -10.83 -21.50 -7.34
CA PRO A 207 -11.68 -20.38 -6.93
C PRO A 207 -10.93 -19.27 -6.19
N ASP A 208 -9.92 -19.60 -5.39
CA ASP A 208 -9.09 -18.62 -4.65
C ASP A 208 -7.89 -18.07 -5.44
N ARG A 209 -7.67 -18.50 -6.69
CA ARG A 209 -6.53 -18.03 -7.49
C ARG A 209 -6.61 -16.51 -7.73
N PRO A 210 -7.75 -15.92 -8.16
CA PRO A 210 -7.84 -14.47 -8.38
C PRO A 210 -7.52 -13.65 -7.13
N ALA A 211 -8.00 -14.07 -5.95
CA ALA A 211 -7.70 -13.39 -4.69
C ALA A 211 -6.19 -13.45 -4.36
N THR A 212 -5.54 -14.58 -4.65
CA THR A 212 -4.09 -14.74 -4.48
C THR A 212 -3.31 -13.85 -5.45
N SER A 213 -3.70 -13.82 -6.73
CA SER A 213 -3.08 -13.00 -7.76
C SER A 213 -3.19 -11.52 -7.40
N LEU A 214 -4.36 -11.08 -6.94
CA LEU A 214 -4.58 -9.71 -6.48
C LEU A 214 -3.73 -9.36 -5.26
N HIS A 215 -3.61 -10.25 -4.28
CA HIS A 215 -2.77 -10.01 -3.11
C HIS A 215 -1.29 -9.92 -3.50
N LEU A 216 -0.79 -10.81 -4.36
CA LEU A 216 0.58 -10.73 -4.85
C LEU A 216 0.82 -9.42 -5.63
N ALA A 217 -0.09 -9.05 -6.53
CA ALA A 217 -0.01 -7.79 -7.27
C ALA A 217 0.09 -6.58 -6.32
N LYS A 218 -0.68 -6.57 -5.22
CA LYS A 218 -0.61 -5.50 -4.20
C LYS A 218 0.74 -5.47 -3.48
N VAL A 219 1.30 -6.62 -3.12
CA VAL A 219 2.62 -6.70 -2.47
C VAL A 219 3.73 -6.23 -3.41
N LEU A 220 3.69 -6.68 -4.67
CA LEU A 220 4.64 -6.25 -5.71
C LEU A 220 4.52 -4.76 -6.02
N LEU A 221 3.29 -4.22 -6.05
CA LEU A 221 3.06 -2.79 -6.21
C LEU A 221 3.60 -1.97 -5.02
N TYR A 222 3.45 -2.47 -3.78
CA TYR A 222 4.04 -1.84 -2.61
C TYR A 222 5.57 -1.89 -2.66
N HIS A 223 6.14 -3.02 -3.08
CA HIS A 223 7.58 -3.16 -3.29
C HIS A 223 8.09 -2.17 -4.35
N TYR A 224 7.40 -2.07 -5.48
CA TYR A 224 7.68 -1.09 -6.54
C TYR A 224 7.59 0.35 -6.00
N GLY A 225 6.54 0.65 -5.24
CA GLY A 225 6.35 1.95 -4.58
C GLY A 225 7.42 2.29 -3.54
N LYS A 226 7.99 1.32 -2.84
CA LYS A 226 9.02 1.59 -1.82
C LYS A 226 10.42 1.70 -2.40
N LEU A 227 10.74 0.86 -3.37
CA LEU A 227 12.12 0.72 -3.84
C LEU A 227 12.35 1.22 -5.27
N GLY A 228 11.29 1.51 -6.04
CA GLY A 228 11.41 2.05 -7.39
C GLY A 228 12.00 1.10 -8.45
N TYR A 229 12.29 -0.16 -8.11
CA TYR A 229 12.96 -1.11 -9.02
C TYR A 229 12.06 -1.71 -10.10
N GLU A 230 12.59 -1.84 -11.31
CA GLU A 230 11.96 -2.48 -12.49
C GLU A 230 11.97 -4.02 -12.47
N GLU A 231 12.16 -4.69 -11.33
CA GLU A 231 12.35 -6.15 -11.35
C GLU A 231 11.04 -6.93 -11.62
N PHE A 232 9.86 -6.31 -11.45
CA PHE A 232 8.55 -7.00 -11.59
C PHE A 232 7.41 -6.26 -12.35
N PRO A 233 7.65 -5.35 -13.33
CA PRO A 233 6.58 -4.58 -13.97
C PRO A 233 5.58 -5.47 -14.74
N GLY A 234 6.08 -6.51 -15.41
CA GLY A 234 5.23 -7.45 -16.15
C GLY A 234 4.31 -8.25 -15.24
N GLU A 235 4.82 -8.73 -14.12
CA GLU A 235 4.09 -9.61 -13.20
C GLU A 235 2.89 -8.91 -12.55
N ILE A 236 3.02 -7.63 -12.15
CA ILE A 236 1.88 -6.85 -11.62
C ILE A 236 0.74 -6.79 -12.64
N MET A 237 1.08 -6.49 -13.90
CA MET A 237 0.10 -6.38 -14.98
C MET A 237 -0.53 -7.73 -15.31
N GLU A 238 0.26 -8.80 -15.39
CA GLU A 238 -0.22 -10.16 -15.66
C GLU A 238 -1.21 -10.61 -14.58
N LEU A 239 -0.85 -10.47 -13.31
CA LEU A 239 -1.68 -10.87 -12.18
C LEU A 239 -2.98 -10.07 -12.10
N ALA A 240 -2.92 -8.75 -12.30
CA ALA A 240 -4.13 -7.92 -12.28
C ALA A 240 -5.04 -8.18 -13.50
N SER A 241 -4.45 -8.39 -14.69
CA SER A 241 -5.21 -8.72 -15.90
C SER A 241 -5.87 -10.10 -15.80
N GLU A 242 -5.21 -11.08 -15.18
CA GLU A 242 -5.79 -12.38 -14.87
C GLU A 242 -7.08 -12.23 -14.05
N VAL A 243 -7.05 -11.39 -13.01
CA VAL A 243 -8.21 -11.12 -12.17
C VAL A 243 -9.35 -10.49 -12.97
N GLN A 244 -9.05 -9.50 -13.83
CA GLN A 244 -10.04 -8.85 -14.69
C GLN A 244 -10.73 -9.83 -15.66
N VAL A 245 -10.01 -10.85 -16.13
CA VAL A 245 -10.57 -11.88 -17.03
C VAL A 245 -11.41 -12.91 -16.27
N CYS A 246 -11.02 -13.27 -15.05
CA CYS A 246 -11.66 -14.35 -14.30
C CYS A 246 -12.85 -13.89 -13.43
N CYS A 247 -12.87 -12.62 -13.02
CA CYS A 247 -13.87 -12.08 -12.11
C CYS A 247 -14.91 -11.22 -12.84
N SER A 248 -16.09 -11.08 -12.24
CA SER A 248 -17.14 -10.21 -12.78
C SER A 248 -16.75 -8.74 -12.64
N LEU A 249 -17.15 -7.90 -13.59
CA LEU A 249 -16.88 -6.45 -13.56
C LEU A 249 -17.48 -5.74 -12.33
N ASP A 250 -18.55 -6.30 -11.75
CA ASP A 250 -19.20 -5.81 -10.53
C ASP A 250 -18.63 -6.41 -9.23
N SER A 251 -17.53 -7.18 -9.32
CA SER A 251 -16.87 -7.78 -8.17
C SER A 251 -15.86 -6.82 -7.54
N HIS A 252 -15.59 -7.01 -6.25
CA HIS A 252 -14.57 -6.23 -5.55
C HIS A 252 -13.17 -6.54 -6.10
N GLU A 253 -12.89 -7.79 -6.45
CA GLU A 253 -11.60 -8.25 -6.97
C GLU A 253 -11.24 -7.52 -8.26
N CYS A 254 -12.16 -7.45 -9.22
CA CYS A 254 -11.97 -6.71 -10.47
C CYS A 254 -11.61 -5.24 -10.22
N ARG A 255 -12.38 -4.53 -9.37
CA ARG A 255 -12.09 -3.13 -9.07
C ARG A 255 -10.75 -2.93 -8.37
N ALA A 256 -10.37 -3.85 -7.50
CA ALA A 256 -9.09 -3.80 -6.80
C ALA A 256 -7.93 -4.08 -7.77
N ALA A 257 -8.13 -4.92 -8.79
CA ALA A 257 -7.19 -5.10 -9.89
C ALA A 257 -7.08 -3.83 -10.75
N ASP A 258 -8.20 -3.19 -11.11
CA ASP A 258 -8.20 -1.90 -11.82
C ASP A 258 -7.41 -0.84 -11.04
N LEU A 259 -7.63 -0.76 -9.73
CA LEU A 259 -6.93 0.16 -8.85
C LEU A 259 -5.42 -0.17 -8.77
N ALA A 260 -5.05 -1.45 -8.72
CA ALA A 260 -3.66 -1.85 -8.75
C ALA A 260 -2.97 -1.44 -10.06
N LEU A 261 -3.64 -1.64 -11.21
CA LEU A 261 -3.14 -1.22 -12.52
C LEU A 261 -3.02 0.30 -12.65
N GLN A 262 -4.00 1.05 -12.14
CA GLN A 262 -3.96 2.52 -12.11
C GLN A 262 -2.79 3.03 -11.25
N THR A 263 -2.62 2.47 -10.05
CA THR A 263 -1.51 2.82 -9.16
C THR A 263 -0.16 2.45 -9.80
N TYR A 264 -0.07 1.30 -10.45
CA TYR A 264 1.13 0.88 -11.18
C TYR A 264 1.46 1.85 -12.32
N ALA A 265 0.47 2.22 -13.14
CA ALA A 265 0.67 3.16 -14.24
C ALA A 265 1.14 4.53 -13.74
N LEU A 266 0.56 5.01 -12.64
CA LEU A 266 1.01 6.22 -11.97
C LEU A 266 2.45 6.11 -11.50
N TYR A 267 2.80 5.05 -10.76
CA TYR A 267 4.16 4.89 -10.24
C TYR A 267 5.17 4.74 -11.38
N LYS A 268 4.80 4.09 -12.49
CA LYS A 268 5.63 4.01 -13.69
C LYS A 268 5.85 5.38 -14.33
N ALA A 269 4.78 6.16 -14.49
CA ALA A 269 4.88 7.52 -15.05
C ALA A 269 5.77 8.42 -14.17
N ILE A 270 5.60 8.33 -12.85
CA ILE A 270 6.43 9.04 -11.87
C ILE A 270 7.89 8.58 -11.98
N SER A 271 8.16 7.28 -11.98
CA SER A 271 9.52 6.75 -12.07
C SER A 271 10.23 7.09 -13.37
N SER A 272 9.49 7.23 -14.47
CA SER A 272 10.03 7.64 -15.77
C SER A 272 10.34 9.15 -15.86
N GLY A 273 9.83 9.96 -14.93
CA GLY A 273 9.90 11.42 -15.02
C GLY A 273 9.10 12.02 -16.19
N SER A 274 8.26 11.23 -16.87
CA SER A 274 7.48 11.67 -18.02
C SER A 274 6.25 12.45 -17.58
N LEU A 275 6.36 13.79 -17.60
CA LEU A 275 5.22 14.68 -17.35
C LEU A 275 4.06 14.41 -18.32
N ALA A 276 4.38 14.05 -19.57
CA ALA A 276 3.37 13.71 -20.58
C ALA A 276 2.56 12.46 -20.20
N ASP A 277 3.18 11.46 -19.56
CA ASP A 277 2.48 10.26 -19.10
C ASP A 277 1.60 10.59 -17.89
N ILE A 278 2.08 11.44 -16.97
CA ILE A 278 1.29 11.94 -15.84
C ILE A 278 0.06 12.73 -16.33
N ASP A 279 0.25 13.62 -17.30
CA ASP A 279 -0.84 14.40 -17.92
C ASP A 279 -1.91 13.52 -18.57
N GLN A 280 -1.50 12.42 -19.20
CA GLN A 280 -2.42 11.45 -19.80
C GLN A 280 -3.20 10.65 -18.74
N LEU A 281 -2.62 10.41 -17.56
CA LEU A 281 -3.26 9.65 -16.48
C LEU A 281 -4.28 10.47 -15.69
N ILE A 282 -4.07 11.78 -15.52
CA ILE A 282 -4.91 12.64 -14.69
C ILE A 282 -6.41 12.58 -15.07
N PRO A 283 -6.82 12.68 -16.35
CA PRO A 283 -8.24 12.57 -16.72
C PRO A 283 -8.88 11.25 -16.30
N ALA A 284 -8.16 10.13 -16.48
CA ALA A 284 -8.63 8.81 -16.08
C ALA A 284 -8.75 8.69 -14.55
N LEU A 285 -7.77 9.21 -13.80
CA LEU A 285 -7.80 9.25 -12.33
C LEU A 285 -8.95 10.12 -11.80
N ARG A 286 -9.25 11.26 -12.46
CA ARG A 286 -10.42 12.09 -12.12
C ARG A 286 -11.73 11.34 -12.33
N GLN A 287 -11.86 10.64 -13.45
CA GLN A 287 -13.04 9.83 -13.75
C GLN A 287 -13.24 8.72 -12.71
N THR A 288 -12.18 7.99 -12.34
CA THR A 288 -12.29 6.87 -11.40
C THR A 288 -12.64 7.32 -9.98
N VAL A 289 -12.21 8.52 -9.57
CA VAL A 289 -12.65 9.15 -8.32
C VAL A 289 -14.15 9.48 -8.37
N GLN A 290 -14.64 10.04 -9.48
CA GLN A 290 -16.08 10.38 -9.64
C GLN A 290 -16.99 9.14 -9.68
N GLU A 291 -16.53 8.06 -10.30
CA GLU A 291 -17.29 6.81 -10.47
C GLU A 291 -17.24 5.89 -9.25
N SER A 292 -16.41 6.20 -8.25
CA SER A 292 -16.23 5.35 -7.08
C SER A 292 -17.55 5.23 -6.27
N PRO A 293 -18.11 4.01 -6.09
CA PRO A 293 -19.37 3.84 -5.39
C PRO A 293 -19.29 4.36 -3.95
N ARG A 294 -20.27 5.21 -3.58
CA ARG A 294 -20.42 5.71 -2.20
C ARG A 294 -20.60 4.52 -1.26
N GLY A 295 -19.66 4.31 -0.34
CA GLY A 295 -19.72 3.24 0.68
C GLY A 295 -18.51 2.31 0.74
N TYR A 296 -17.70 2.20 -0.32
CA TYR A 296 -16.44 1.44 -0.32
C TYR A 296 -15.26 2.37 -0.05
N TYR A 297 -15.14 2.73 1.22
CA TYR A 297 -14.28 3.79 1.71
C TYR A 297 -12.79 3.64 1.31
N LEU A 298 -12.24 2.42 1.31
CA LEU A 298 -10.81 2.19 1.07
C LEU A 298 -10.39 2.28 -0.40
N ASP A 299 -11.22 1.78 -1.33
CA ASP A 299 -10.91 1.85 -2.78
C ASP A 299 -10.98 3.30 -3.28
N GLY A 300 -12.01 4.04 -2.87
CA GLY A 300 -12.17 5.45 -3.23
C GLY A 300 -11.06 6.33 -2.66
N LEU A 301 -10.66 6.07 -1.42
CA LEU A 301 -9.53 6.75 -0.76
C LEU A 301 -8.23 6.56 -1.54
N GLN A 302 -7.91 5.33 -1.96
CA GLN A 302 -6.69 5.09 -2.71
C GLN A 302 -6.71 5.74 -4.10
N ARG A 303 -7.86 5.79 -4.78
CA ARG A 303 -8.01 6.51 -6.06
C ARG A 303 -7.78 8.01 -5.90
N LEU A 304 -8.30 8.60 -4.82
CA LEU A 304 -8.03 10.00 -4.49
C LEU A 304 -6.55 10.22 -4.22
N ILE A 305 -5.93 9.35 -3.42
CA ILE A 305 -4.49 9.39 -3.15
C ILE A 305 -3.70 9.37 -4.46
N ASN A 306 -4.03 8.46 -5.39
CA ASN A 306 -3.35 8.38 -6.68
C ASN A 306 -3.51 9.69 -7.50
N LEU A 307 -4.72 10.25 -7.55
CA LEU A 307 -4.97 11.51 -8.24
C LEU A 307 -4.18 12.67 -7.63
N VAL A 308 -4.17 12.77 -6.30
CA VAL A 308 -3.44 13.80 -5.56
C VAL A 308 -1.94 13.64 -5.77
N SER A 309 -1.40 12.43 -5.71
CA SER A 309 0.01 12.17 -6.03
C SER A 309 0.34 12.56 -7.47
N ALA A 310 -0.54 12.29 -8.45
CA ALA A 310 -0.32 12.70 -9.84
C ALA A 310 -0.27 14.23 -10.00
N LEU A 311 -1.21 14.95 -9.37
CA LEU A 311 -1.27 16.41 -9.39
C LEU A 311 -0.10 17.04 -8.66
N TRP A 312 0.31 16.46 -7.53
CA TRP A 312 1.46 16.89 -6.77
C TRP A 312 2.76 16.76 -7.58
N VAL A 313 3.00 15.60 -8.20
CA VAL A 313 4.15 15.44 -9.09
C VAL A 313 4.06 16.40 -10.27
N ARG A 314 2.88 16.60 -10.86
CA ARG A 314 2.73 17.59 -11.95
C ARG A 314 3.08 19.01 -11.50
N TYR A 315 2.66 19.41 -10.30
CA TYR A 315 3.02 20.69 -9.69
C TYR A 315 4.54 20.80 -9.51
N GLU A 316 5.21 19.80 -8.93
CA GLU A 316 6.66 19.82 -8.73
C GLU A 316 7.43 20.00 -10.06
N PHE A 317 6.91 19.41 -11.14
CA PHE A 317 7.54 19.50 -12.46
C PHE A 317 7.21 20.78 -13.24
N SER A 318 6.05 21.41 -13.00
CA SER A 318 5.55 22.56 -13.78
C SER A 318 5.58 23.90 -13.03
N GLY A 319 5.54 23.87 -11.70
CA GLY A 319 5.34 25.02 -10.82
C GLY A 319 3.92 25.60 -10.82
N ASP A 320 2.96 24.93 -11.47
CA ASP A 320 1.58 25.44 -11.57
C ASP A 320 0.79 25.21 -10.27
N LEU A 321 0.58 26.30 -9.52
CA LEU A 321 -0.16 26.29 -8.25
C LEU A 321 -1.61 25.83 -8.40
N SER A 322 -2.20 25.86 -9.61
CA SER A 322 -3.58 25.41 -9.83
C SER A 322 -3.76 23.91 -9.57
N ASP A 323 -2.70 23.10 -9.72
CA ASP A 323 -2.71 21.68 -9.41
C ASP A 323 -2.71 21.40 -7.91
N LEU A 324 -1.97 22.20 -7.17
CA LEU A 324 -1.93 22.14 -5.70
C LEU A 324 -3.28 22.61 -5.11
N ASP A 325 -3.83 23.71 -5.63
CA ASP A 325 -5.19 24.18 -5.31
C ASP A 325 -6.25 23.13 -5.59
N GLY A 326 -6.18 22.50 -6.76
CA GLY A 326 -7.12 21.45 -7.17
C GLY A 326 -7.04 20.23 -6.26
N SER A 327 -5.85 19.85 -5.80
CA SER A 327 -5.64 18.74 -4.86
C SER A 327 -6.28 19.03 -3.50
N ILE A 328 -6.05 20.23 -2.96
CA ILE A 328 -6.61 20.68 -1.68
C ILE A 328 -8.14 20.68 -1.72
N ALA A 329 -8.74 21.25 -2.76
CA ALA A 329 -10.19 21.33 -2.91
C ALA A 329 -10.86 19.94 -2.93
N MET A 330 -10.24 18.96 -3.60
CA MET A 330 -10.75 17.58 -3.64
C MET A 330 -10.62 16.87 -2.29
N HIS A 331 -9.53 17.11 -1.54
CA HIS A 331 -9.37 16.62 -0.17
C HIS A 331 -10.44 17.21 0.76
N GLU A 332 -10.71 18.50 0.68
CA GLU A 332 -11.76 19.17 1.47
C GLU A 332 -13.16 18.62 1.17
N GLU A 333 -13.47 18.39 -0.11
CA GLU A 333 -14.73 17.75 -0.50
C GLU A 333 -14.85 16.35 0.07
N THR A 334 -13.77 15.57 0.00
CA THR A 334 -13.76 14.20 0.50
C THR A 334 -13.88 14.17 2.03
N MET A 335 -13.16 15.02 2.75
CA MET A 335 -13.26 15.19 4.20
C MET A 335 -14.66 15.59 4.66
N ARG A 336 -15.34 16.47 3.92
CA ARG A 336 -16.74 16.83 4.19
C ARG A 336 -17.69 15.65 4.01
N SER A 337 -17.40 14.77 3.05
CA SER A 337 -18.24 13.60 2.78
C SER A 337 -17.95 12.43 3.72
N THR A 338 -16.71 12.24 4.18
CA THR A 338 -16.30 11.16 5.11
C THR A 338 -15.03 11.54 5.91
N PRO A 339 -15.15 11.89 7.19
CA PRO A 339 -14.00 12.17 8.04
C PRO A 339 -13.17 10.89 8.31
N CYS A 340 -11.88 10.91 8.01
CA CYS A 340 -10.94 9.87 8.46
C CYS A 340 -9.57 10.45 8.84
N ALA A 341 -8.79 9.69 9.61
CA ALA A 341 -7.44 10.07 10.00
C ALA A 341 -6.45 10.19 8.82
N LEU A 342 -6.52 9.29 7.83
CA LEU A 342 -5.62 9.31 6.66
C LEU A 342 -5.80 10.55 5.77
N HIS A 343 -7.04 11.00 5.56
CA HIS A 343 -7.36 12.24 4.87
C HIS A 343 -6.86 13.45 5.65
N SER A 344 -6.96 13.44 6.98
CA SER A 344 -6.48 14.53 7.83
C SER A 344 -4.96 14.72 7.72
N CYS A 345 -4.19 13.63 7.73
CA CYS A 345 -2.74 13.69 7.57
C CYS A 345 -2.35 14.25 6.18
N THR A 346 -2.93 13.71 5.12
CA THR A 346 -2.63 14.12 3.74
C THR A 346 -3.12 15.53 3.41
N TYR A 347 -4.25 15.96 3.98
CA TYR A 347 -4.78 17.31 3.84
C TYR A 347 -3.94 18.37 4.57
N THR A 348 -3.62 18.13 5.85
CA THR A 348 -2.76 19.04 6.64
C THR A 348 -1.38 19.21 6.01
N GLN A 349 -0.95 18.21 5.27
CA GLN A 349 0.27 18.19 4.47
C GLN A 349 0.19 19.08 3.23
N LEU A 350 -0.82 18.91 2.37
CA LEU A 350 -1.02 19.78 1.19
C LEU A 350 -1.20 21.26 1.55
N LEU A 351 -1.84 21.55 2.69
CA LEU A 351 -1.97 22.93 3.19
C LEU A 351 -0.62 23.57 3.53
N LYS A 352 0.29 22.82 4.16
CA LYS A 352 1.64 23.31 4.44
C LYS A 352 2.41 23.60 3.16
N GLU A 353 2.34 22.72 2.18
CA GLU A 353 2.97 22.93 0.88
C GLU A 353 2.45 24.19 0.18
N ARG A 354 1.13 24.42 0.23
CA ARG A 354 0.47 25.60 -0.33
C ARG A 354 0.91 26.90 0.34
N GLU A 355 0.98 26.90 1.67
CA GLU A 355 1.47 28.04 2.46
C GLU A 355 2.94 28.36 2.14
N MET A 356 3.78 27.34 1.98
CA MET A 356 5.19 27.49 1.65
C MET A 356 5.42 27.93 0.21
N ALA A 357 4.64 27.43 -0.75
CA ALA A 357 4.68 27.84 -2.15
C ALA A 357 4.25 29.30 -2.36
N ALA A 358 3.52 29.89 -1.42
CA ALA A 358 3.15 31.30 -1.41
C ALA A 358 4.28 32.22 -0.92
N LEU A 359 5.37 31.68 -0.35
CA LEU A 359 6.53 32.44 0.11
C LEU A 359 7.56 32.64 -1.04
N PRO A 360 8.18 33.82 -1.18
CA PRO A 360 9.26 34.03 -2.14
C PRO A 360 10.45 33.12 -1.80
N GLY A 361 10.71 32.11 -2.62
CA GLY A 361 11.77 31.12 -2.39
C GLY A 361 11.31 29.82 -1.70
N GLY A 362 10.01 29.51 -1.68
CA GLY A 362 9.48 28.26 -1.14
C GLY A 362 10.14 27.03 -1.79
N SER A 363 10.97 26.33 -1.02
CA SER A 363 11.69 25.15 -1.51
C SER A 363 10.80 23.90 -1.42
N TRP A 364 10.86 23.05 -2.45
CA TRP A 364 10.29 21.69 -2.57
C TRP A 364 10.58 20.75 -1.36
N LYS A 365 11.45 21.15 -0.43
CA LYS A 365 12.02 20.36 0.68
C LYS A 365 10.97 19.81 1.66
N ASP A 366 9.94 20.59 2.03
CA ASP A 366 8.87 20.13 2.94
C ASP A 366 7.75 19.38 2.20
N ALA A 367 7.64 19.58 0.88
CA ALA A 367 6.71 18.84 0.03
C ALA A 367 7.17 17.39 -0.21
N LEU A 368 8.48 17.19 -0.29
CA LEU A 368 9.09 15.87 -0.48
C LEU A 368 9.13 15.03 0.83
N ALA A 369 9.38 15.66 1.99
CA ALA A 369 9.14 15.04 3.29
C ALA A 369 7.64 14.70 3.51
N THR A 370 6.75 15.32 2.72
CA THR A 370 5.30 15.09 2.72
C THR A 370 4.88 13.96 1.78
N ALA A 371 5.56 13.78 0.64
CA ALA A 371 5.50 12.55 -0.17
C ALA A 371 5.85 11.30 0.65
N ALA A 372 6.54 11.47 1.79
CA ALA A 372 6.87 10.41 2.71
C ALA A 372 5.65 9.68 3.32
N SER A 373 4.46 10.29 3.37
CA SER A 373 3.25 9.60 3.85
C SER A 373 2.60 8.70 2.79
N PHE A 374 3.00 8.83 1.52
CA PHE A 374 2.49 8.04 0.41
C PHE A 374 3.47 6.92 0.02
N VAL A 375 2.95 5.79 -0.46
CA VAL A 375 3.78 4.66 -0.94
C VAL A 375 4.27 4.93 -2.37
N VAL A 376 4.76 6.14 -2.67
CA VAL A 376 5.25 6.51 -4.01
C VAL A 376 6.73 6.16 -4.13
N PRO A 377 7.23 5.71 -5.30
CA PRO A 377 8.66 5.45 -5.55
C PRO A 377 9.55 6.66 -5.26
N ARG A 378 9.96 6.83 -4.00
CA ARG A 378 10.63 8.05 -3.54
C ARG A 378 11.95 8.28 -4.24
N PHE A 379 12.80 7.25 -4.31
CA PHE A 379 14.06 7.32 -5.02
C PHE A 379 13.86 7.73 -6.49
N SER A 380 12.86 7.15 -7.16
CA SER A 380 12.58 7.47 -8.56
C SER A 380 12.08 8.91 -8.76
N ILE A 381 11.27 9.45 -7.83
CA ILE A 381 10.87 10.86 -7.84
C ILE A 381 12.11 11.75 -7.70
N TYR A 382 12.92 11.53 -6.67
CA TYR A 382 14.11 12.34 -6.42
C TYR A 382 15.09 12.28 -7.58
N ARG A 383 15.30 11.08 -8.14
CA ARG A 383 16.11 10.87 -9.34
C ARG A 383 15.58 11.66 -10.54
N ALA A 384 14.29 11.53 -10.87
CA ALA A 384 13.70 12.22 -12.01
C ALA A 384 13.73 13.74 -11.84
N LEU A 385 13.49 14.23 -10.63
CA LEU A 385 13.58 15.65 -10.29
C LEU A 385 15.02 16.17 -10.41
N CYS A 386 15.99 15.44 -9.87
CA CYS A 386 17.42 15.74 -10.01
C CYS A 386 17.84 15.82 -11.49
N GLU A 387 17.48 14.83 -12.30
CA GLU A 387 17.80 14.77 -13.73
C GLU A 387 17.17 15.94 -14.50
N ARG A 388 15.93 16.33 -14.16
CA ARG A 388 15.26 17.47 -14.79
C ARG A 388 15.87 18.81 -14.38
N LEU A 389 16.13 19.02 -13.09
CA LEU A 389 16.80 20.23 -12.60
C LEU A 389 18.18 20.39 -13.23
N GLU A 390 18.90 19.27 -13.40
CA GLU A 390 20.16 19.23 -14.16
C GLU A 390 19.96 19.64 -15.62
N ALA A 391 18.89 19.18 -16.28
CA ALA A 391 18.59 19.49 -17.68
C ALA A 391 18.17 20.95 -17.93
N VAL A 392 17.55 21.62 -16.95
CA VAL A 392 17.20 23.05 -17.01
C VAL A 392 18.27 23.97 -16.40
N ASP A 393 19.47 23.44 -16.15
CA ASP A 393 20.64 24.14 -15.61
C ASP A 393 20.43 24.77 -14.21
N ARG A 394 19.45 24.26 -13.45
CA ARG A 394 19.20 24.64 -12.06
C ARG A 394 20.03 23.76 -11.10
N ILE A 395 21.35 23.83 -11.26
CA ILE A 395 22.28 22.88 -10.61
C ILE A 395 22.30 22.96 -9.09
N ILE A 396 22.13 24.16 -8.52
CA ILE A 396 22.04 24.32 -7.05
C ILE A 396 20.81 23.59 -6.52
N ASP A 397 19.65 23.79 -7.15
CA ASP A 397 18.41 23.10 -6.77
C ASP A 397 18.54 21.58 -6.93
N ALA A 398 19.23 21.11 -7.97
CA ALA A 398 19.51 19.69 -8.19
C ALA A 398 20.40 19.10 -7.08
N ALA A 399 21.44 19.82 -6.65
CA ALA A 399 22.35 19.41 -5.58
C ALA A 399 21.64 19.35 -4.23
N GLU A 400 20.75 20.30 -3.96
CA GLU A 400 19.90 20.28 -2.77
C GLU A 400 18.89 19.12 -2.82
N CYS A 401 18.27 18.87 -3.98
CA CYS A 401 17.34 17.75 -4.23
C CYS A 401 17.98 16.41 -3.88
N PHE A 402 19.21 16.23 -4.33
CA PHE A 402 20.00 15.05 -4.04
C PHE A 402 20.32 14.90 -2.54
N HIS A 403 20.65 15.98 -1.83
CA HIS A 403 20.89 15.93 -0.38
C HIS A 403 19.65 15.46 0.39
N GLY A 404 18.48 16.01 0.06
CA GLY A 404 17.20 15.58 0.64
C GLY A 404 17.00 14.07 0.47
N MET A 405 17.17 13.57 -0.76
CA MET A 405 17.11 12.15 -1.06
C MET A 405 18.06 11.31 -0.19
N THR A 406 19.34 11.70 -0.08
CA THR A 406 20.33 10.93 0.71
C THR A 406 20.05 10.89 2.20
N SER A 407 19.43 11.94 2.74
CA SER A 407 19.03 11.98 4.15
C SER A 407 17.88 11.03 4.47
N GLU A 408 17.10 10.65 3.46
CA GLU A 408 15.91 9.80 3.57
C GLU A 408 16.13 8.36 3.11
N LEU A 409 17.28 8.06 2.48
CA LEU A 409 17.68 6.70 2.10
C LEU A 409 17.97 5.89 3.36
N THR A 410 16.98 5.11 3.82
CA THR A 410 17.13 4.20 4.97
C THR A 410 17.40 2.75 4.57
N HIS A 411 17.40 2.44 3.26
CA HIS A 411 17.66 1.09 2.73
C HIS A 411 19.09 0.94 2.23
N GLU A 412 19.54 -0.32 2.13
CA GLU A 412 20.83 -0.63 1.48
C GLU A 412 20.78 -0.23 0.00
N ILE A 413 21.64 0.71 -0.39
CA ILE A 413 21.76 1.22 -1.76
C ILE A 413 22.22 0.05 -2.66
N GLN A 414 21.42 -0.29 -3.66
CA GLN A 414 21.79 -1.33 -4.63
C GLN A 414 22.76 -0.81 -5.70
N ASP A 415 23.42 -1.72 -6.42
CA ASP A 415 24.46 -1.39 -7.40
C ASP A 415 24.03 -0.41 -8.50
N GLU A 416 22.77 -0.44 -8.93
CA GLU A 416 22.26 0.50 -9.94
C GLU A 416 22.01 1.90 -9.39
N GLU A 417 21.43 1.99 -8.19
CA GLU A 417 21.29 3.27 -7.47
C GLU A 417 22.67 3.86 -7.19
N ALA A 418 23.62 3.06 -6.71
CA ALA A 418 24.99 3.48 -6.46
C ALA A 418 25.67 4.01 -7.72
N ARG A 419 25.50 3.34 -8.87
CA ARG A 419 26.01 3.80 -10.17
C ARG A 419 25.41 5.14 -10.57
N TRP A 420 24.08 5.29 -10.47
CA TRP A 420 23.43 6.56 -10.78
C TRP A 420 23.88 7.68 -9.83
N ILE A 421 23.88 7.42 -8.52
CA ILE A 421 24.32 8.36 -7.47
C ILE A 421 25.73 8.86 -7.77
N SER A 422 26.68 7.95 -8.04
CA SER A 422 28.06 8.31 -8.37
C SER A 422 28.14 9.17 -9.64
N ALA A 423 27.43 8.77 -10.71
CA ALA A 423 27.41 9.51 -11.95
C ALA A 423 26.79 10.91 -11.79
N PHE A 424 25.72 11.03 -11.02
CA PHE A 424 25.06 12.30 -10.72
C PHE A 424 25.97 13.23 -9.92
N LYS A 425 26.57 12.74 -8.83
CA LYS A 425 27.54 13.50 -8.02
C LYS A 425 28.66 14.07 -8.88
N SER A 426 29.28 13.23 -9.72
CA SER A 426 30.37 13.66 -10.60
C SER A 426 29.95 14.78 -11.56
N ARG A 427 28.80 14.64 -12.24
CA ARG A 427 28.32 15.67 -13.17
C ARG A 427 27.95 16.98 -12.48
N CYS A 428 27.21 16.89 -11.37
CA CYS A 428 26.79 18.08 -10.61
C CYS A 428 27.98 18.80 -9.97
N CYS A 429 28.94 18.07 -9.39
CA CYS A 429 30.17 18.66 -8.86
C CYS A 429 30.93 19.44 -9.94
N GLY A 430 31.12 18.85 -11.13
CA GLY A 430 31.81 19.53 -12.23
C GLY A 430 31.11 20.82 -12.67
N LYS A 431 29.77 20.80 -12.82
CA LYS A 431 29.01 22.00 -13.17
C LYS A 431 29.05 23.09 -12.09
N LEU A 432 28.98 22.71 -10.81
CA LEU A 432 29.10 23.65 -9.69
C LEU A 432 30.50 24.27 -9.64
N GLU A 433 31.55 23.49 -9.92
CA GLU A 433 32.92 23.96 -10.01
C GLU A 433 33.10 24.97 -11.16
N ASP A 434 32.58 24.67 -12.35
CA ASP A 434 32.62 25.59 -13.50
C ASP A 434 31.91 26.91 -13.20
N LEU A 435 30.72 26.86 -12.58
CA LEU A 435 29.99 28.07 -12.15
C LEU A 435 30.76 28.86 -11.09
N ALA A 436 31.40 28.18 -10.14
CA ALA A 436 32.21 28.81 -9.11
C ALA A 436 33.45 29.49 -9.69
N ASP A 437 34.12 28.86 -10.67
CA ASP A 437 35.25 29.44 -11.40
C ASP A 437 34.84 30.71 -12.18
N ILE A 438 33.65 30.73 -12.77
CA ILE A 438 33.09 31.93 -13.43
C ILE A 438 32.93 33.07 -12.40
N GLU A 439 32.30 32.79 -11.26
CA GLU A 439 32.10 33.78 -10.18
C GLU A 439 33.44 34.27 -9.60
N MET A 440 34.44 33.39 -9.47
CA MET A 440 35.81 33.74 -9.09
C MET A 440 36.46 34.71 -10.08
N ASN A 441 36.32 34.45 -11.38
CA ASN A 441 36.90 35.29 -12.44
C ASN A 441 36.31 36.71 -12.45
N VAL A 442 35.03 36.87 -12.08
CA VAL A 442 34.39 38.17 -11.92
C VAL A 442 34.54 38.77 -10.50
N GLN A 443 35.43 38.20 -9.67
CA GLN A 443 35.76 38.65 -8.32
C GLN A 443 34.57 38.65 -7.33
N LYS A 444 33.57 37.79 -7.57
CA LYS A 444 32.46 37.56 -6.66
C LYS A 444 32.77 36.38 -5.75
N TYR A 445 33.55 36.64 -4.71
CA TYR A 445 34.08 35.58 -3.84
C TYR A 445 33.00 34.87 -3.00
N ASN A 446 31.98 35.57 -2.51
CA ASN A 446 30.92 34.94 -1.70
C ASN A 446 30.09 33.91 -2.50
N PRO A 447 29.55 34.23 -3.70
CA PRO A 447 28.91 33.24 -4.56
C PRO A 447 29.81 32.06 -4.92
N ALA A 448 31.07 32.33 -5.29
CA ALA A 448 32.03 31.27 -5.60
C ALA A 448 32.26 30.31 -4.42
N ILE A 449 32.49 30.85 -3.21
CA ILE A 449 32.66 30.04 -1.98
C ILE A 449 31.41 29.18 -1.73
N SER A 450 30.21 29.75 -1.92
CA SER A 450 28.96 29.01 -1.75
C SER A 450 28.88 27.83 -2.73
N LEU A 451 29.18 28.05 -4.01
CA LEU A 451 29.13 27.02 -5.04
C LEU A 451 30.17 25.91 -4.81
N TYR A 452 31.41 26.26 -4.45
CA TYR A 452 32.43 25.26 -4.08
C TYR A 452 32.02 24.46 -2.84
N THR A 453 31.39 25.10 -1.86
CA THR A 453 30.90 24.43 -0.66
C THR A 453 29.77 23.45 -1.00
N THR A 454 28.84 23.82 -1.87
CA THR A 454 27.81 22.91 -2.37
C THR A 454 28.43 21.73 -3.12
N ALA A 455 29.45 21.94 -3.95
CA ALA A 455 30.15 20.86 -4.65
C ALA A 455 30.81 19.87 -3.67
N LEU A 456 31.54 20.38 -2.66
CA LEU A 456 32.17 19.53 -1.63
C LEU A 456 31.16 18.75 -0.79
N SER A 457 29.96 19.30 -0.57
CA SER A 457 28.91 18.59 0.17
C SER A 457 28.34 17.38 -0.58
N LEU A 458 28.30 17.41 -1.92
CA LEU A 458 27.82 16.29 -2.74
C LEU A 458 28.81 15.13 -2.73
N ASP A 459 30.09 15.45 -2.78
CA ASP A 459 31.16 14.46 -2.84
C ASP A 459 32.37 14.91 -2.04
N LEU A 460 32.55 14.36 -0.84
CA LEU A 460 33.75 14.59 -0.02
C LEU A 460 34.98 13.86 -0.58
N THR A 461 34.80 12.95 -1.54
CA THR A 461 35.90 12.38 -2.33
C THR A 461 36.24 13.23 -3.55
N ALA A 462 35.59 14.39 -3.70
CA ALA A 462 35.93 15.38 -4.72
C ALA A 462 37.44 15.67 -4.73
N PRO A 463 38.01 15.96 -5.91
CA PRO A 463 39.44 16.16 -6.05
C PRO A 463 39.90 17.30 -5.13
N GLN A 464 41.11 17.13 -4.57
CA GLN A 464 41.85 18.13 -3.76
C GLN A 464 41.75 19.55 -4.35
N ASP A 465 41.61 19.62 -5.67
CA ASP A 465 41.40 20.80 -6.48
C ASP A 465 40.26 21.70 -5.98
N ILE A 466 39.10 21.16 -5.57
CA ILE A 466 37.97 21.99 -5.12
C ILE A 466 38.26 22.65 -3.77
N PHE A 467 38.86 21.93 -2.81
CA PHE A 467 39.33 22.52 -1.55
C PHE A 467 40.37 23.62 -1.78
N ILE A 468 41.31 23.40 -2.71
CA ILE A 468 42.32 24.41 -3.08
C ILE A 468 41.65 25.64 -3.71
N LYS A 469 40.68 25.44 -4.61
CA LYS A 469 39.94 26.54 -5.25
C LYS A 469 39.13 27.35 -4.24
N ARG A 470 38.45 26.69 -3.29
CA ARG A 470 37.70 27.36 -2.22
C ARG A 470 38.63 28.11 -1.24
N SER A 471 39.75 27.51 -0.85
CA SER A 471 40.78 28.16 -0.03
C SER A 471 41.31 29.45 -0.69
N LYS A 472 41.57 29.42 -2.01
CA LYS A 472 41.96 30.63 -2.78
C LYS A 472 40.87 31.70 -2.74
N ALA A 473 39.61 31.32 -2.80
CA ALA A 473 38.49 32.25 -2.70
C ALA A 473 38.40 32.89 -1.30
N TYR A 474 38.59 32.10 -0.23
CA TYR A 474 38.66 32.59 1.15
C TYR A 474 39.83 33.57 1.35
N ILE A 475 41.02 33.26 0.83
CA ILE A 475 42.19 34.15 0.85
C ILE A 475 41.88 35.47 0.13
N ALA A 476 41.31 35.41 -1.08
CA ALA A 476 40.97 36.60 -1.86
C ALA A 476 39.91 37.49 -1.16
N LYS A 477 39.03 36.89 -0.36
CA LYS A 477 38.05 37.57 0.49
C LYS A 477 38.65 38.12 1.80
N GLY A 478 39.79 37.59 2.26
CA GLY A 478 40.42 37.94 3.54
C GLY A 478 40.00 37.06 4.74
N SER A 479 39.38 35.91 4.47
CA SER A 479 38.96 34.89 5.44
C SER A 479 40.08 33.85 5.64
N TRP A 480 41.09 34.16 6.44
CA TRP A 480 42.30 33.34 6.54
C TRP A 480 42.14 32.07 7.39
N GLU A 481 41.23 32.07 8.35
CA GLU A 481 40.96 30.90 9.21
C GLU A 481 40.31 29.78 8.39
N GLU A 482 39.26 30.10 7.63
CA GLU A 482 38.56 29.14 6.79
C GLU A 482 39.44 28.63 5.63
N ALA A 483 40.34 29.48 5.12
CA ALA A 483 41.33 29.06 4.13
C ALA A 483 42.33 28.03 4.70
N MET A 484 42.68 28.15 5.99
CA MET A 484 43.57 27.24 6.70
C MET A 484 42.87 25.91 6.98
N ASP A 485 41.59 25.93 7.30
CA ASP A 485 40.78 24.72 7.47
C ASP A 485 40.74 23.90 6.17
N ASP A 486 40.49 24.52 5.02
CA ASP A 486 40.56 23.85 3.71
C ASP A 486 41.94 23.24 3.43
N ALA A 487 43.02 23.92 3.82
CA ALA A 487 44.39 23.41 3.65
C ALA A 487 44.67 22.19 4.55
N ASN A 488 44.12 22.19 5.76
CA ASN A 488 44.24 21.06 6.69
C ASN A 488 43.48 19.83 6.17
N GLU A 489 42.29 19.99 5.60
CA GLU A 489 41.54 18.90 4.98
C GLU A 489 42.32 18.24 3.82
N VAL A 490 42.94 19.06 2.95
CA VAL A 490 43.81 18.54 1.88
C VAL A 490 45.01 17.78 2.45
N HIS A 491 45.61 18.28 3.53
CA HIS A 491 46.74 17.61 4.19
C HIS A 491 46.35 16.27 4.82
N LEU A 492 45.20 16.21 5.50
CA LEU A 492 44.66 14.98 6.09
C LEU A 492 44.39 13.93 5.01
N PHE A 493 43.77 14.34 3.90
CA PHE A 493 43.52 13.44 2.78
C PHE A 493 44.82 12.88 2.19
N LEU A 494 45.81 13.74 1.91
CA LEU A 494 47.12 13.32 1.40
C LEU A 494 47.86 12.37 2.34
N SER A 495 47.74 12.62 3.66
CA SER A 495 48.36 11.78 4.69
C SER A 495 47.68 10.41 4.80
N SER A 496 46.42 10.27 4.38
CA SER A 496 45.69 8.99 4.39
C SER A 496 46.07 8.05 3.23
N LEU A 497 46.75 8.58 2.20
CA LEU A 497 47.18 7.83 1.00
C LEU A 497 48.59 7.21 1.12
N VAL A 498 49.33 7.57 2.18
CA VAL A 498 50.70 7.12 2.49
C VAL A 498 50.65 6.12 3.64
#